data_AF-A0A3L7RRN4-F1
#
_entry.id   AF-A0A3L7RRN4-F1
#
_cell.length_a   1.000
_cell.length_b   1.000
_cell.length_c   1.000
_cell.angle_alpha   90.00
_cell.angle_beta   90.00
_cell.angle_gamma   90.00
#
_symmetry.space_group_name_H-M   'P 1'
#
loop_
_entity.id
_entity.type
_entity.pdbx_description
1 polymer ?
#
loop_
_entity_poly.entity_id
_entity_poly.type
_entity_poly.pdbx_seq_one_letter_code
_entity_poly.pdbx_strand_id
1 'polypeptide(L)'
;MLTRLKWLVVILVTGWTNFAGAADPIDIGSRRELFVDQALIEQLDGQAEFRLHHPTPREVAITFEKPWEGNASGYPTVFQDEDVYRMYYRGHRYIIDPPPLRQAQSEVVCYAESKDGVHWVKPNLGLFDWPPTMNNTGTKENNILWRGGYETHNFAPFKDTNPACQPDQRYKAVGGTTSSNGLLTFKSADGIHWSKLSDDPVVTKGAFDSHNTVFWDPDRQRYAMYMRYFSEGEFKGLRSIGVSHSTDFRTWSEPVGLTYPNSPPQQMYTNQIAPYYRASHLLLGFPTRFVTRPLTEHAKRLEPVKTRAQFAASIAGSDAYTGAEVTDGVLIASRDGQTFRRWDEAFLRPGPQAEGRWIYGDNYQSYGLFETEADTEGLPNEISLHFNEGAWRDEMHRLRRYTIRFDGFVSMHAPLSGGELTTKPLKFTGQRLSLNYATSAAGSLRVELQDSAGTPIPGYSLAEADELFGDTIDQQAAWNNSTDVSRLAGQEVRLHFVLRDGDLFSFQFTDGDL
;
A
#
# COMPACT_ATOMS: atom_id res chain seq x y z
N MET A 1 -70.96 42.09 17.69
CA MET A 1 -69.99 42.88 18.50
C MET A 1 -69.18 41.88 19.31
N LEU A 2 -68.10 41.36 18.75
CA LEU A 2 -67.16 40.46 19.44
C LEU A 2 -65.76 40.67 18.86
N THR A 3 -64.83 40.69 19.77
CA THR A 3 -63.55 41.38 19.73
C THR A 3 -62.40 40.41 19.43
N ARG A 4 -61.39 40.97 18.75
CA ARG A 4 -60.02 40.49 18.48
C ARG A 4 -59.47 39.36 19.37
N LEU A 5 -58.70 38.46 18.74
CA LEU A 5 -57.38 38.06 19.23
C LEU A 5 -56.48 37.62 18.06
N LYS A 6 -55.50 38.46 17.69
CA LYS A 6 -54.38 38.07 16.82
C LYS A 6 -53.21 37.71 17.73
N TRP A 7 -52.77 36.46 17.69
CA TRP A 7 -51.58 36.01 18.39
C TRP A 7 -50.34 36.47 17.62
N LEU A 8 -49.51 37.28 18.27
CA LEU A 8 -48.19 37.66 17.80
C LEU A 8 -47.21 36.59 18.30
N VAL A 9 -46.66 35.77 17.40
CA VAL A 9 -45.58 34.84 17.73
C VAL A 9 -44.26 35.61 17.61
N VAL A 10 -43.62 35.89 18.74
CA VAL A 10 -42.26 36.41 18.81
C VAL A 10 -41.32 35.21 18.71
N ILE A 11 -40.63 35.06 17.58
CA ILE A 11 -39.53 34.10 17.43
C ILE A 11 -38.28 34.77 17.99
N LEU A 12 -37.87 34.35 19.20
CA LEU A 12 -36.55 34.64 19.75
C LEU A 12 -35.53 33.78 19.00
N VAL A 13 -34.80 34.38 18.06
CA VAL A 13 -33.59 33.78 17.49
C VAL A 13 -32.49 33.90 18.55
N THR A 14 -32.26 32.82 19.29
CA THR A 14 -31.06 32.69 20.11
C THR A 14 -29.92 32.36 19.17
N GLY A 15 -29.05 33.33 18.91
CA GLY A 15 -27.79 33.11 18.19
C GLY A 15 -26.90 32.22 19.03
N TRP A 16 -26.75 30.97 18.64
CA TRP A 16 -25.67 30.13 19.13
C TRP A 16 -24.41 30.58 18.40
N THR A 17 -23.60 31.39 19.06
CA THR A 17 -22.21 31.57 18.65
C THR A 17 -21.50 30.24 18.89
N ASN A 18 -21.35 29.45 17.82
CA ASN A 18 -20.38 28.36 17.80
C ASN A 18 -19.00 29.00 17.95
N PHE A 19 -18.50 29.10 19.18
CA PHE A 19 -17.06 29.14 19.40
C PHE A 19 -16.54 27.78 18.93
N ALA A 20 -16.06 27.72 17.69
CA ALA A 20 -15.18 26.65 17.27
C ALA A 20 -13.96 26.72 18.19
N GLY A 21 -13.91 25.82 19.17
CA GLY A 21 -12.72 25.68 20.02
C GLY A 21 -11.52 25.40 19.11
N ALA A 22 -10.40 26.08 19.34
CA ALA A 22 -9.16 25.80 18.64
C ALA A 22 -8.85 24.30 18.79
N ALA A 23 -8.60 23.62 17.68
CA ALA A 23 -8.21 22.22 17.71
C ALA A 23 -6.91 22.07 18.51
N ASP A 24 -6.83 21.05 19.37
CA ASP A 24 -5.61 20.75 20.11
C ASP A 24 -4.45 20.53 19.13
N PRO A 25 -3.24 21.04 19.43
CA PRO A 25 -2.10 20.89 18.55
C PRO A 25 -1.71 19.43 18.40
N ILE A 26 -1.35 19.05 17.16
CA ILE A 26 -0.89 17.72 16.84
C ILE A 26 0.64 17.68 16.98
N ASP A 27 1.12 16.85 17.91
CA ASP A 27 2.55 16.59 18.02
C ASP A 27 3.01 15.67 16.87
N ILE A 28 3.87 16.22 16.02
CA ILE A 28 4.50 15.50 14.92
C ILE A 28 5.98 15.21 15.20
N GLY A 29 6.56 15.74 16.28
CA GLY A 29 7.99 15.64 16.56
C GLY A 29 8.82 16.02 15.33
N SER A 30 9.72 15.14 14.91
CA SER A 30 10.53 15.25 13.69
C SER A 30 10.11 14.27 12.59
N ARG A 31 8.91 13.67 12.70
CA ARG A 31 8.47 12.65 11.73
C ARG A 31 8.09 13.29 10.40
N ARG A 32 8.30 12.55 9.31
CA ARG A 32 7.92 12.96 7.96
C ARG A 32 6.40 12.84 7.77
N GLU A 33 5.76 13.87 7.24
CA GLU A 33 4.31 13.88 7.01
C GLU A 33 3.98 13.96 5.52
N LEU A 34 3.06 13.11 5.07
CA LEU A 34 2.61 12.98 3.69
C LEU A 34 1.16 13.48 3.54
N PHE A 35 0.76 13.82 2.31
CA PHE A 35 -0.61 14.26 1.98
C PHE A 35 -1.58 13.11 1.62
N VAL A 36 -1.29 11.88 2.08
CA VAL A 36 -2.12 10.70 1.81
C VAL A 36 -3.45 10.68 2.55
N ASP A 37 -3.62 11.54 3.56
CA ASP A 37 -4.86 11.75 4.33
C ASP A 37 -5.11 13.25 4.61
N GLN A 38 -6.14 13.56 5.42
CA GLN A 38 -6.49 14.93 5.81
C GLN A 38 -6.24 15.20 7.30
N ALA A 39 -5.48 14.33 7.98
CA ALA A 39 -5.38 14.36 9.44
C ALA A 39 -4.79 15.68 9.96
N LEU A 40 -3.80 16.22 9.24
CA LEU A 40 -3.11 17.47 9.58
C LEU A 40 -3.69 18.71 8.91
N ILE A 41 -4.74 18.55 8.09
CA ILE A 41 -5.21 19.62 7.21
C ILE A 41 -6.36 20.35 7.90
N GLU A 42 -6.27 21.67 7.97
CA GLU A 42 -7.36 22.51 8.47
C GLU A 42 -8.10 23.19 7.32
N GLN A 43 -7.35 23.72 6.35
CA GLN A 43 -7.92 24.45 5.24
C GLN A 43 -7.19 24.13 3.93
N LEU A 44 -7.96 24.10 2.84
CA LEU A 44 -7.49 23.94 1.48
C LEU A 44 -8.26 24.96 0.62
N ASP A 45 -7.54 25.90 0.01
CA ASP A 45 -8.13 27.06 -0.68
C ASP A 45 -7.61 27.22 -2.11
N GLY A 46 -8.26 28.14 -2.84
CA GLY A 46 -7.92 28.44 -4.23
C GLY A 46 -8.32 27.28 -5.15
N GLN A 47 -7.36 26.77 -5.91
CA GLN A 47 -7.53 25.59 -6.75
C GLN A 47 -6.63 24.42 -6.29
N ALA A 48 -6.24 24.41 -5.01
CA ALA A 48 -5.48 23.29 -4.47
C ALA A 48 -6.34 22.02 -4.38
N GLU A 49 -5.77 20.89 -4.73
CA GLU A 49 -6.39 19.57 -4.63
C GLU A 49 -5.38 18.53 -4.14
N PHE A 50 -5.86 17.42 -3.57
CA PHE A 50 -4.98 16.27 -3.37
C PHE A 50 -4.97 15.40 -4.62
N ARG A 51 -3.80 15.17 -5.20
CA ARG A 51 -3.63 14.43 -6.46
C ARG A 51 -2.94 13.10 -6.23
N LEU A 52 -3.59 12.01 -6.64
CA LEU A 52 -2.98 10.69 -6.72
C LEU A 52 -1.99 10.62 -7.88
N HIS A 53 -0.78 10.14 -7.62
CA HIS A 53 0.23 9.90 -8.66
C HIS A 53 0.35 8.42 -8.98
N HIS A 54 0.84 8.13 -10.19
CA HIS A 54 0.92 6.77 -10.72
C HIS A 54 2.37 6.34 -10.88
N PRO A 55 2.71 5.09 -10.55
CA PRO A 55 4.08 4.62 -10.69
C PRO A 55 4.40 4.35 -12.17
N THR A 56 5.67 4.47 -12.53
CA THR A 56 6.15 4.31 -13.91
C THR A 56 6.69 2.90 -14.13
N PRO A 57 6.31 2.21 -15.22
CA PRO A 57 6.86 0.88 -15.50
C PRO A 57 8.36 0.93 -15.77
N ARG A 58 9.06 -0.10 -15.30
CA ARG A 58 10.48 -0.38 -15.54
C ARG A 58 10.63 -1.78 -16.14
N GLU A 59 11.76 -2.44 -15.93
CA GLU A 59 12.06 -3.76 -16.45
C GLU A 59 11.20 -4.88 -15.84
N VAL A 60 11.25 -6.05 -16.47
CA VAL A 60 10.68 -7.27 -15.91
C VAL A 60 11.67 -7.81 -14.88
N ALA A 61 11.22 -7.91 -13.62
CA ALA A 61 12.05 -8.39 -12.52
C ALA A 61 12.28 -9.90 -12.60
N ILE A 62 11.19 -10.68 -12.74
CA ILE A 62 11.24 -12.14 -12.97
C ILE A 62 10.09 -12.60 -13.86
N THR A 63 10.33 -13.68 -14.61
CA THR A 63 9.29 -14.45 -15.32
C THR A 63 9.10 -15.81 -14.63
N PHE A 64 7.86 -16.30 -14.56
CA PHE A 64 7.49 -17.54 -13.88
C PHE A 64 7.55 -18.77 -14.81
N GLU A 65 8.77 -19.11 -15.24
CA GLU A 65 9.05 -20.10 -16.29
C GLU A 65 9.56 -21.46 -15.77
N LYS A 66 9.87 -21.59 -14.47
CA LYS A 66 10.40 -22.84 -13.94
C LYS A 66 9.31 -23.92 -13.86
N PRO A 67 9.66 -25.23 -13.88
CA PRO A 67 8.68 -26.31 -13.86
C PRO A 67 7.72 -26.33 -12.66
N TRP A 68 8.12 -25.73 -11.53
CA TRP A 68 7.29 -25.56 -10.31
C TRP A 68 6.52 -24.24 -10.26
N GLU A 69 6.73 -23.36 -11.25
CA GLU A 69 6.05 -22.09 -11.44
C GLU A 69 4.97 -22.23 -12.55
N GLY A 70 4.47 -21.10 -13.04
CA GLY A 70 3.54 -21.05 -14.17
C GLY A 70 2.54 -19.89 -14.08
N ASN A 71 1.50 -19.98 -14.89
CA ASN A 71 0.50 -18.94 -15.15
C ASN A 71 -0.35 -18.45 -13.96
N ALA A 72 -0.12 -18.99 -12.77
CA ALA A 72 -0.84 -18.66 -11.54
C ALA A 72 0.10 -18.45 -10.35
N SER A 73 1.41 -18.40 -10.60
CA SER A 73 2.41 -18.03 -9.60
C SER A 73 2.14 -16.61 -9.11
N GLY A 74 2.53 -16.24 -7.90
CA GLY A 74 2.16 -14.92 -7.42
C GLY A 74 2.37 -14.75 -5.94
N TYR A 75 1.69 -13.75 -5.39
CA TYR A 75 1.88 -13.29 -4.01
C TYR A 75 3.35 -13.10 -3.61
N PRO A 76 4.15 -12.43 -4.45
CA PRO A 76 5.49 -12.05 -4.04
C PRO A 76 5.46 -11.14 -2.82
N THR A 77 6.36 -11.40 -1.89
CA THR A 77 6.76 -10.56 -0.76
C THR A 77 8.19 -10.12 -1.00
N VAL A 78 8.43 -8.81 -1.00
CA VAL A 78 9.75 -8.22 -1.23
C VAL A 78 10.13 -7.28 -0.10
N PHE A 79 11.33 -7.44 0.44
CA PHE A 79 11.92 -6.48 1.37
C PHE A 79 13.44 -6.52 1.28
N GLN A 80 14.08 -5.39 1.62
CA GLN A 80 15.52 -5.33 1.80
C GLN A 80 15.90 -5.87 3.18
N ASP A 81 16.93 -6.69 3.20
CA ASP A 81 17.53 -7.27 4.39
C ASP A 81 19.04 -7.14 4.27
N GLU A 82 19.58 -6.11 4.92
CA GLU A 82 20.99 -5.74 4.81
C GLU A 82 21.34 -5.42 3.34
N ASP A 83 22.30 -6.13 2.76
CA ASP A 83 22.79 -5.93 1.39
C ASP A 83 22.04 -6.80 0.35
N VAL A 84 20.95 -7.46 0.74
CA VAL A 84 20.15 -8.33 -0.13
C VAL A 84 18.68 -7.94 -0.11
N TYR A 85 18.10 -7.78 -1.30
CA TYR A 85 16.66 -7.77 -1.48
C TYR A 85 16.18 -9.21 -1.58
N ARG A 86 15.22 -9.58 -0.74
CA ARG A 86 14.65 -10.93 -0.70
C ARG A 86 13.27 -10.91 -1.33
N MET A 87 12.96 -11.94 -2.12
CA MET A 87 11.64 -12.16 -2.70
C MET A 87 11.16 -13.58 -2.39
N TYR A 88 10.00 -13.68 -1.75
CA TYR A 88 9.29 -14.94 -1.50
C TYR A 88 8.02 -14.96 -2.32
N TYR A 89 7.72 -16.03 -3.06
CA TYR A 89 6.55 -16.06 -3.93
C TYR A 89 5.99 -17.47 -4.06
N ARG A 90 4.72 -17.58 -4.41
CA ARG A 90 4.07 -18.85 -4.74
C ARG A 90 4.44 -19.31 -6.15
N GLY A 91 4.96 -20.53 -6.27
CA GLY A 91 5.01 -21.27 -7.53
C GLY A 91 3.69 -22.02 -7.76
N HIS A 92 2.98 -21.72 -8.84
CA HIS A 92 1.72 -22.38 -9.18
C HIS A 92 1.35 -22.29 -10.66
N ARG A 93 0.56 -23.27 -11.13
CA ARG A 93 0.03 -23.33 -12.48
C ARG A 93 -1.37 -23.93 -12.50
N TYR A 94 -2.27 -23.27 -13.22
CA TYR A 94 -3.58 -23.78 -13.58
C TYR A 94 -3.60 -24.35 -15.00
N ILE A 95 -4.40 -25.39 -15.20
CA ILE A 95 -4.83 -25.87 -16.50
C ILE A 95 -6.25 -25.34 -16.74
N ILE A 96 -6.38 -24.45 -17.72
CA ILE A 96 -7.66 -23.84 -18.13
C ILE A 96 -8.20 -24.44 -19.44
N ASP A 97 -7.48 -25.37 -20.05
CA ASP A 97 -7.85 -26.01 -21.30
C ASP A 97 -7.19 -27.41 -21.38
N PRO A 98 -7.94 -28.50 -21.65
CA PRO A 98 -9.41 -28.55 -21.71
C PRO A 98 -10.05 -28.24 -20.35
N PRO A 99 -11.29 -27.71 -20.33
CA PRO A 99 -12.05 -27.50 -19.09
C PRO A 99 -12.33 -28.85 -18.39
N PRO A 100 -12.56 -28.86 -17.06
CA PRO A 100 -12.67 -27.71 -16.16
C PRO A 100 -11.31 -27.17 -15.68
N LEU A 101 -11.34 -25.98 -15.07
CA LEU A 101 -10.21 -25.40 -14.34
C LEU A 101 -9.68 -26.40 -13.30
N ARG A 102 -8.38 -26.68 -13.34
CA ARG A 102 -7.72 -27.55 -12.35
C ARG A 102 -6.28 -27.12 -12.09
N GLN A 103 -5.77 -27.44 -10.91
CA GLN A 103 -4.37 -27.25 -10.58
C GLN A 103 -3.51 -28.26 -11.36
N ALA A 104 -2.41 -27.82 -11.96
CA ALA A 104 -1.45 -28.73 -12.61
C ALA A 104 -0.58 -29.47 -11.57
N GLN A 105 -0.34 -28.83 -10.42
CA GLN A 105 0.45 -29.33 -9.31
C GLN A 105 -0.02 -28.70 -7.99
N SER A 106 0.41 -29.28 -6.86
CA SER A 106 0.38 -28.58 -5.58
C SER A 106 1.25 -27.31 -5.63
N GLU A 107 0.81 -26.29 -4.92
CA GLU A 107 1.54 -25.04 -4.77
C GLU A 107 2.83 -25.23 -3.95
N VAL A 108 3.82 -24.39 -4.24
CA VAL A 108 5.09 -24.33 -3.49
C VAL A 108 5.44 -22.88 -3.17
N VAL A 109 6.26 -22.66 -2.16
CA VAL A 109 6.84 -21.34 -1.88
C VAL A 109 8.27 -21.33 -2.40
N CYS A 110 8.60 -20.32 -3.19
CA CYS A 110 9.85 -20.14 -3.91
C CYS A 110 10.55 -18.86 -3.45
N TYR A 111 11.88 -18.82 -3.65
CA TYR A 111 12.73 -17.72 -3.22
C TYR A 111 13.54 -17.14 -4.38
N ALA A 112 13.68 -15.83 -4.41
CA ALA A 112 14.62 -15.12 -5.26
C ALA A 112 15.32 -14.02 -4.46
N GLU A 113 16.50 -13.61 -4.92
CA GLU A 113 17.28 -12.57 -4.27
C GLU A 113 17.94 -11.63 -5.28
N SER A 114 18.22 -10.41 -4.85
CA SER A 114 18.86 -9.37 -5.65
C SER A 114 19.80 -8.54 -4.77
N LYS A 115 20.84 -7.95 -5.37
CA LYS A 115 21.76 -7.01 -4.71
C LYS A 115 21.38 -5.54 -4.93
N ASP A 116 20.56 -5.27 -5.93
CA ASP A 116 20.19 -3.91 -6.35
C ASP A 116 18.66 -3.69 -6.44
N GLY A 117 17.86 -4.73 -6.20
CA GLY A 117 16.40 -4.71 -6.31
C GLY A 117 15.89 -4.76 -7.76
N VAL A 118 16.79 -4.82 -8.75
CA VAL A 118 16.50 -4.77 -10.19
C VAL A 118 16.81 -6.12 -10.84
N HIS A 119 18.01 -6.67 -10.59
CA HIS A 119 18.46 -7.94 -11.15
C HIS A 119 18.26 -9.07 -10.15
N TRP A 120 17.37 -10.00 -10.47
CA TRP A 120 16.96 -11.08 -9.57
C TRP A 120 17.55 -12.44 -9.97
N VAL A 121 18.06 -13.16 -8.98
CA VAL A 121 18.56 -14.52 -9.09
C VAL A 121 17.62 -15.46 -8.34
N LYS A 122 17.28 -16.60 -8.94
CA LYS A 122 16.57 -17.71 -8.28
C LYS A 122 17.62 -18.75 -7.85
N PRO A 123 18.14 -18.69 -6.61
CA PRO A 123 19.25 -19.55 -6.20
C PRO A 123 18.81 -21.01 -6.08
N ASN A 124 19.75 -21.94 -6.30
CA ASN A 124 19.52 -23.34 -5.99
C ASN A 124 19.62 -23.54 -4.47
N LEU A 125 18.48 -23.76 -3.81
CA LEU A 125 18.41 -23.93 -2.36
C LEU A 125 18.70 -25.37 -1.91
N GLY A 126 18.50 -26.37 -2.77
CA GLY A 126 18.80 -27.77 -2.43
C GLY A 126 17.91 -28.38 -1.34
N LEU A 127 16.75 -27.78 -1.02
CA LEU A 127 15.92 -28.16 0.13
C LEU A 127 14.91 -29.28 -0.20
N PHE A 128 14.13 -29.09 -1.25
CA PHE A 128 12.99 -29.96 -1.60
C PHE A 128 13.11 -30.53 -3.00
N ASP A 129 12.67 -31.78 -3.19
CA ASP A 129 12.72 -32.43 -4.50
C ASP A 129 11.65 -31.88 -5.47
N TRP A 130 12.00 -31.80 -6.76
CA TRP A 130 11.07 -31.51 -7.85
C TRP A 130 11.31 -32.43 -9.06
N PRO A 131 10.25 -32.97 -9.72
CA PRO A 131 8.87 -32.99 -9.24
C PRO A 131 8.78 -33.77 -7.91
N PRO A 132 7.77 -33.51 -7.07
CA PRO A 132 7.54 -34.31 -5.88
C PRO A 132 7.26 -35.75 -6.29
N THR A 133 8.00 -36.69 -5.69
CA THR A 133 7.84 -38.12 -5.92
C THR A 133 7.66 -38.83 -4.58
N MET A 134 6.93 -39.95 -4.56
CA MET A 134 6.68 -40.70 -3.32
C MET A 134 7.98 -41.18 -2.65
N ASN A 135 9.05 -41.37 -3.42
CA ASN A 135 10.33 -41.90 -2.94
C ASN A 135 11.43 -40.82 -2.88
N ASN A 136 11.09 -39.52 -2.96
CA ASN A 136 12.06 -38.41 -2.96
C ASN A 136 13.19 -38.56 -3.99
N THR A 137 12.86 -39.04 -5.19
CA THR A 137 13.79 -39.21 -6.32
C THR A 137 13.75 -38.04 -7.30
N GLY A 138 13.08 -36.94 -6.95
CA GLY A 138 13.15 -35.70 -7.74
C GLY A 138 14.52 -35.02 -7.57
N THR A 139 14.79 -33.98 -8.34
CA THR A 139 16.00 -33.17 -8.16
C THR A 139 15.76 -32.06 -7.14
N LYS A 140 16.76 -31.77 -6.29
CA LYS A 140 16.73 -30.60 -5.40
C LYS A 140 17.29 -29.33 -6.03
N GLU A 141 17.63 -29.37 -7.32
CA GLU A 141 18.15 -28.23 -8.08
C GLU A 141 17.05 -27.23 -8.41
N ASN A 142 16.59 -26.51 -7.39
CA ASN A 142 15.48 -25.57 -7.47
C ASN A 142 15.55 -24.53 -6.35
N ASN A 143 14.68 -23.52 -6.43
CA ASN A 143 14.58 -22.43 -5.47
C ASN A 143 13.37 -22.57 -4.54
N ILE A 144 12.87 -23.79 -4.31
CA ILE A 144 11.73 -24.05 -3.44
C ILE A 144 12.18 -23.99 -1.98
N LEU A 145 11.55 -23.12 -1.19
CA LEU A 145 11.84 -22.93 0.24
C LEU A 145 10.82 -23.60 1.17
N TRP A 146 9.62 -23.91 0.66
CA TRP A 146 8.58 -24.59 1.43
C TRP A 146 7.61 -25.33 0.50
N ARG A 147 7.15 -26.50 0.93
CA ARG A 147 6.10 -27.29 0.25
C ARG A 147 5.34 -28.14 1.26
N GLY A 148 4.17 -28.65 0.87
CA GLY A 148 3.54 -29.81 1.53
C GLY A 148 2.24 -29.55 2.29
N GLY A 149 1.64 -28.37 2.20
CA GLY A 149 0.38 -28.06 2.85
C GLY A 149 -0.31 -26.83 2.28
N TYR A 150 -1.55 -26.56 2.71
CA TYR A 150 -2.36 -25.44 2.23
C TYR A 150 -1.77 -24.06 2.54
N GLU A 151 -0.83 -23.98 3.48
CA GLU A 151 -0.09 -22.75 3.81
C GLU A 151 0.75 -22.19 2.65
N THR A 152 1.09 -23.02 1.65
CA THR A 152 1.86 -22.58 0.48
C THR A 152 1.09 -21.59 -0.38
N HIS A 153 -0.23 -21.54 -0.24
CA HIS A 153 -1.11 -20.71 -1.06
C HIS A 153 -0.83 -19.21 -0.93
N ASN A 154 -0.46 -18.78 0.27
CA ASN A 154 -0.39 -17.37 0.67
C ASN A 154 0.68 -17.15 1.75
N PHE A 155 1.73 -17.96 1.72
CA PHE A 155 2.84 -17.86 2.67
C PHE A 155 3.46 -16.46 2.59
N ALA A 156 3.34 -15.70 3.67
CA ALA A 156 3.71 -14.28 3.71
C ALA A 156 4.80 -14.02 4.76
N PRO A 157 6.08 -14.09 4.37
CA PRO A 157 7.19 -13.78 5.26
C PRO A 157 7.30 -12.29 5.61
N PHE A 158 7.88 -11.98 6.75
CA PHE A 158 8.35 -10.65 7.09
C PHE A 158 9.56 -10.75 8.02
N LYS A 159 10.41 -9.72 8.00
CA LYS A 159 11.45 -9.51 9.01
C LYS A 159 10.80 -8.90 10.24
N ASP A 160 10.91 -9.58 11.38
CA ASP A 160 10.26 -9.12 12.60
C ASP A 160 11.08 -8.00 13.27
N THR A 161 10.53 -6.79 13.25
CA THR A 161 11.13 -5.59 13.84
C THR A 161 10.78 -5.38 15.30
N ASN A 162 10.05 -6.30 15.93
CA ASN A 162 9.80 -6.26 17.37
C ASN A 162 11.14 -6.27 18.13
N PRO A 163 11.44 -5.27 18.97
CA PRO A 163 12.67 -5.23 19.77
C PRO A 163 12.85 -6.45 20.69
N ALA A 164 11.76 -7.12 21.05
CA ALA A 164 11.75 -8.35 21.85
C ALA A 164 11.81 -9.63 21.00
N CYS A 165 12.03 -9.53 19.69
CA CYS A 165 12.10 -10.68 18.79
C CYS A 165 13.27 -11.60 19.17
N GLN A 166 12.99 -12.90 19.19
CA GLN A 166 14.01 -13.90 19.49
C GLN A 166 14.90 -14.14 18.26
N PRO A 167 16.22 -14.36 18.42
CA PRO A 167 17.11 -14.58 17.28
C PRO A 167 16.70 -15.73 16.36
N ASP A 168 16.11 -16.81 16.90
CA ASP A 168 15.61 -17.95 16.13
C ASP A 168 14.30 -17.67 15.37
N GLN A 169 13.75 -16.47 15.54
CA GLN A 169 12.49 -15.98 14.97
C GLN A 169 12.66 -14.64 14.25
N ARG A 170 13.90 -14.29 13.85
CA ARG A 170 14.23 -13.07 13.11
C ARG A 170 13.29 -12.84 11.92
N TYR A 171 12.85 -13.92 11.28
CA TYR A 171 11.80 -13.91 10.28
C TYR A 171 10.61 -14.74 10.76
N LYS A 172 9.43 -14.24 10.46
CA LYS A 172 8.16 -14.90 10.73
C LYS A 172 7.32 -14.91 9.47
N ALA A 173 6.35 -15.81 9.41
CA ALA A 173 5.38 -15.83 8.32
C ALA A 173 4.04 -16.32 8.81
N VAL A 174 3.01 -16.05 8.01
CA VAL A 174 1.70 -16.68 8.12
C VAL A 174 1.36 -17.39 6.82
N GLY A 175 0.56 -18.44 6.91
CA GLY A 175 0.04 -19.12 5.74
C GLY A 175 -1.08 -20.09 6.13
N GLY A 176 -2.05 -20.27 5.24
CA GLY A 176 -3.14 -21.22 5.42
C GLY A 176 -4.39 -20.80 4.67
N THR A 177 -5.35 -21.71 4.55
CA THR A 177 -6.64 -21.47 3.92
C THR A 177 -7.76 -21.98 4.82
N THR A 178 -9.01 -21.84 4.38
CA THR A 178 -10.12 -22.53 5.04
C THR A 178 -9.97 -24.06 5.01
N SER A 179 -9.23 -24.62 4.05
CA SER A 179 -8.90 -26.06 4.01
C SER A 179 -7.93 -26.50 5.10
N SER A 180 -7.14 -25.58 5.67
CA SER A 180 -6.34 -25.80 6.88
C SER A 180 -7.01 -25.27 8.15
N ASN A 181 -8.32 -24.99 8.12
CA ASN A 181 -9.09 -24.39 9.21
C ASN A 181 -8.62 -22.99 9.66
N GLY A 182 -7.75 -22.32 8.89
CA GLY A 182 -7.23 -21.00 9.21
C GLY A 182 -5.74 -20.83 8.93
N LEU A 183 -5.18 -19.73 9.46
CA LEU A 183 -3.79 -19.33 9.28
C LEU A 183 -2.89 -19.91 10.38
N LEU A 184 -1.81 -20.57 9.96
CA LEU A 184 -0.71 -21.03 10.80
C LEU A 184 0.39 -19.97 10.85
N THR A 185 1.22 -20.00 11.90
CA THR A 185 2.43 -19.16 12.00
C THR A 185 3.70 -19.98 11.80
N PHE A 186 4.73 -19.34 11.28
CA PHE A 186 6.03 -19.92 10.98
C PHE A 186 7.15 -19.02 11.48
N LYS A 187 8.32 -19.61 11.69
CA LYS A 187 9.55 -18.90 12.07
C LYS A 187 10.75 -19.36 11.24
N SER A 188 11.72 -18.48 11.12
CA SER A 188 13.06 -18.77 10.59
C SER A 188 14.08 -17.82 11.22
N ALA A 189 15.30 -18.32 11.42
CA ALA A 189 16.44 -17.51 11.87
C ALA A 189 17.15 -16.81 10.70
N ASP A 190 17.13 -17.41 9.50
CA ASP A 190 17.91 -16.98 8.33
C ASP A 190 17.05 -16.56 7.12
N GLY A 191 15.74 -16.75 7.22
CA GLY A 191 14.76 -16.47 6.15
C GLY A 191 14.68 -17.59 5.10
N ILE A 192 15.47 -18.64 5.20
CA ILE A 192 15.54 -19.73 4.21
C ILE A 192 15.03 -21.05 4.79
N HIS A 193 15.45 -21.38 6.02
CA HIS A 193 15.03 -22.59 6.71
C HIS A 193 13.87 -22.28 7.64
N TRP A 194 12.67 -22.70 7.26
CA TRP A 194 11.44 -22.41 7.97
C TRP A 194 10.97 -23.60 8.82
N SER A 195 10.26 -23.30 9.90
CA SER A 195 9.55 -24.27 10.73
C SER A 195 8.22 -23.71 11.20
N LYS A 196 7.24 -24.57 11.47
CA LYS A 196 5.97 -24.15 12.09
C LYS A 196 6.24 -23.58 13.48
N LEU A 197 5.59 -22.47 13.79
CA LEU A 197 5.62 -21.82 15.09
C LEU A 197 4.33 -22.10 15.89
N SER A 198 3.21 -22.37 15.21
CA SER A 198 1.98 -22.87 15.81
C SER A 198 1.66 -24.30 15.34
N ASP A 199 1.11 -25.10 16.25
CA ASP A 199 0.60 -26.45 15.92
C ASP A 199 -0.79 -26.35 15.28
N ASP A 200 -1.63 -25.44 15.80
CA ASP A 200 -2.99 -25.16 15.32
C ASP A 200 -3.08 -23.78 14.65
N PRO A 201 -4.12 -23.53 13.81
CA PRO A 201 -4.38 -22.21 13.26
C PRO A 201 -4.64 -21.15 14.34
N VAL A 202 -4.00 -19.99 14.21
CA VAL A 202 -4.09 -18.88 15.17
C VAL A 202 -5.20 -17.88 14.85
N VAL A 203 -5.63 -17.83 13.58
CA VAL A 203 -6.77 -17.03 13.10
C VAL A 203 -7.65 -17.93 12.22
N THR A 204 -8.90 -18.13 12.61
CA THR A 204 -9.81 -19.11 12.01
C THR A 204 -11.02 -18.50 11.30
N LYS A 205 -11.27 -17.20 11.51
CA LYS A 205 -12.38 -16.46 10.91
C LYS A 205 -11.87 -15.58 9.77
N GLY A 206 -12.12 -15.97 8.53
CA GLY A 206 -11.68 -15.24 7.35
C GLY A 206 -11.81 -16.09 6.10
N ALA A 207 -11.57 -15.50 4.93
CA ALA A 207 -11.59 -16.24 3.67
C ALA A 207 -10.24 -16.91 3.36
N PHE A 208 -9.14 -16.24 3.71
CA PHE A 208 -7.74 -16.70 3.60
C PHE A 208 -7.28 -17.15 2.19
N ASP A 209 -8.09 -17.07 1.14
CA ASP A 209 -7.73 -17.44 -0.24
C ASP A 209 -7.06 -16.31 -1.04
N SER A 210 -6.39 -15.38 -0.34
CA SER A 210 -5.52 -14.37 -0.94
C SER A 210 -4.29 -14.12 -0.08
N HIS A 211 -3.35 -13.29 -0.56
CA HIS A 211 -2.16 -12.95 0.22
C HIS A 211 -2.55 -12.19 1.49
N ASN A 212 -2.23 -12.77 2.65
CA ASN A 212 -2.46 -12.14 3.95
C ASN A 212 -1.15 -11.48 4.39
N THR A 213 -1.18 -10.21 4.76
CA THR A 213 0.04 -9.52 5.22
C THR A 213 0.11 -9.53 6.74
N VAL A 214 1.33 -9.46 7.26
CA VAL A 214 1.56 -9.42 8.69
C VAL A 214 2.88 -8.71 8.99
N PHE A 215 2.89 -7.92 10.05
CA PHE A 215 4.07 -7.16 10.48
C PHE A 215 4.00 -6.79 11.97
N TRP A 216 5.13 -6.38 12.54
CA TRP A 216 5.18 -5.66 13.80
C TRP A 216 4.95 -4.16 13.55
N ASP A 217 3.95 -3.59 14.22
CA ASP A 217 3.64 -2.16 14.22
C ASP A 217 4.36 -1.50 15.41
N PRO A 218 5.46 -0.76 15.18
CA PRO A 218 6.25 -0.18 16.26
C PRO A 218 5.52 0.97 16.97
N ASP A 219 4.70 1.74 16.25
CA ASP A 219 3.94 2.87 16.80
C ASP A 219 2.84 2.40 17.75
N ARG A 220 2.22 1.25 17.47
CA ARG A 220 1.17 0.64 18.33
C ARG A 220 1.67 -0.50 19.20
N GLN A 221 2.95 -0.83 19.11
CA GLN A 221 3.63 -1.91 19.84
C GLN A 221 2.86 -3.23 19.82
N ARG A 222 2.43 -3.65 18.62
CA ARG A 222 1.68 -4.90 18.41
C ARG A 222 1.92 -5.47 17.02
N TYR A 223 1.68 -6.76 16.84
CA TYR A 223 1.53 -7.34 15.52
C TYR A 223 0.16 -7.01 14.93
N ALA A 224 0.13 -6.75 13.63
CA ALA A 224 -1.09 -6.60 12.85
C ALA A 224 -1.04 -7.58 11.67
N MET A 225 -2.14 -8.27 11.45
CA MET A 225 -2.35 -9.16 10.31
C MET A 225 -3.55 -8.65 9.52
N TYR A 226 -3.42 -8.54 8.20
CA TYR A 226 -4.50 -8.16 7.29
C TYR A 226 -4.82 -9.30 6.34
N MET A 227 -6.11 -9.63 6.23
CA MET A 227 -6.58 -10.81 5.51
C MET A 227 -7.85 -10.49 4.72
N ARG A 228 -8.17 -11.36 3.76
CA ARG A 228 -9.44 -11.26 3.04
C ARG A 228 -10.62 -11.52 3.96
N TYR A 229 -11.58 -10.62 3.90
CA TYR A 229 -12.78 -10.58 4.73
C TYR A 229 -14.02 -10.39 3.84
N PHE A 230 -15.20 -10.55 4.40
CA PHE A 230 -16.48 -10.34 3.69
C PHE A 230 -17.38 -9.44 4.53
N SER A 231 -17.98 -8.43 3.91
CA SER A 231 -18.71 -7.36 4.64
C SER A 231 -19.87 -7.87 5.49
N GLU A 232 -20.43 -9.03 5.18
CA GLU A 232 -21.53 -9.67 5.91
C GLU A 232 -21.14 -11.01 6.56
N GLY A 233 -19.84 -11.34 6.57
CA GLY A 233 -19.32 -12.62 7.08
C GLY A 233 -19.61 -13.82 6.16
N GLU A 234 -18.97 -14.97 6.43
CA GLU A 234 -19.25 -16.26 5.77
C GLU A 234 -19.37 -16.21 4.22
N PHE A 235 -18.47 -15.49 3.55
CA PHE A 235 -18.49 -15.31 2.08
C PHE A 235 -19.71 -14.54 1.52
N LYS A 236 -20.44 -13.79 2.37
CA LYS A 236 -21.60 -12.95 1.99
C LYS A 236 -21.22 -11.47 1.89
N GLY A 237 -21.92 -10.75 1.00
CA GLY A 237 -21.67 -9.34 0.73
C GLY A 237 -20.44 -9.10 -0.15
N LEU A 238 -19.73 -7.99 0.08
CA LEU A 238 -18.57 -7.60 -0.70
C LEU A 238 -17.30 -8.21 -0.13
N ARG A 239 -16.38 -8.60 -1.01
CA ARG A 239 -14.98 -8.87 -0.67
C ARG A 239 -14.39 -7.60 -0.06
N SER A 240 -13.85 -7.72 1.14
CA SER A 240 -13.23 -6.63 1.90
C SER A 240 -11.94 -7.14 2.53
N ILE A 241 -11.35 -6.31 3.37
CA ILE A 241 -10.15 -6.62 4.14
C ILE A 241 -10.55 -6.56 5.62
N GLY A 242 -9.99 -7.46 6.41
CA GLY A 242 -10.10 -7.45 7.85
C GLY A 242 -8.73 -7.34 8.49
N VAL A 243 -8.70 -6.99 9.77
CA VAL A 243 -7.48 -6.91 10.58
C VAL A 243 -7.64 -7.70 11.87
N SER A 244 -6.57 -8.36 12.28
CA SER A 244 -6.43 -9.01 13.59
C SER A 244 -5.11 -8.57 14.22
N HIS A 245 -5.08 -8.52 15.55
CA HIS A 245 -3.94 -8.04 16.32
C HIS A 245 -3.44 -9.07 17.32
N SER A 246 -2.16 -9.01 17.63
CA SER A 246 -1.51 -9.82 18.65
C SER A 246 -0.37 -9.05 19.31
N THR A 247 -0.09 -9.29 20.58
CA THR A 247 1.09 -8.74 21.27
C THR A 247 2.24 -9.75 21.38
N ASP A 248 1.98 -11.04 21.14
CA ASP A 248 2.92 -12.14 21.36
C ASP A 248 3.15 -13.01 20.11
N PHE A 249 2.45 -12.70 19.00
CA PHE A 249 2.43 -13.45 17.75
C PHE A 249 1.84 -14.88 17.85
N ARG A 250 1.22 -15.22 18.99
CA ARG A 250 0.64 -16.54 19.28
C ARG A 250 -0.87 -16.45 19.45
N THR A 251 -1.33 -15.47 20.21
CA THR A 251 -2.73 -15.21 20.51
C THR A 251 -3.22 -14.03 19.69
N TRP A 252 -4.28 -14.22 18.91
CA TRP A 252 -4.79 -13.21 17.99
C TRP A 252 -6.22 -12.82 18.31
N SER A 253 -6.56 -11.54 18.12
CA SER A 253 -7.94 -11.07 18.25
C SER A 253 -8.83 -11.65 17.15
N GLU A 254 -10.14 -11.67 17.41
CA GLU A 254 -11.09 -11.92 16.32
C GLU A 254 -10.91 -10.86 15.21
N PRO A 255 -10.87 -11.25 13.93
CA PRO A 255 -10.74 -10.29 12.85
C PRO A 255 -11.94 -9.35 12.75
N VAL A 256 -11.65 -8.07 12.53
CA VAL A 256 -12.66 -7.02 12.30
C VAL A 256 -12.46 -6.42 10.92
N GLY A 257 -13.56 -6.12 10.21
CA GLY A 257 -13.50 -5.51 8.88
C GLY A 257 -12.95 -4.08 8.91
N LEU A 258 -12.21 -3.71 7.86
CA LEU A 258 -11.77 -2.34 7.64
C LEU A 258 -12.95 -1.44 7.23
N THR A 259 -12.85 -0.16 7.57
CA THR A 259 -13.81 0.86 7.15
C THR A 259 -13.16 1.87 6.20
N TYR A 260 -13.97 2.36 5.24
CA TYR A 260 -13.55 3.35 4.25
C TYR A 260 -14.55 4.52 4.24
N PRO A 261 -14.44 5.48 5.18
CA PRO A 261 -15.37 6.60 5.24
C PRO A 261 -15.40 7.38 3.92
N ASN A 262 -16.60 7.84 3.52
CA ASN A 262 -16.83 8.64 2.31
C ASN A 262 -16.42 7.98 0.98
N SER A 263 -16.24 6.65 0.97
CA SER A 263 -15.83 5.90 -0.21
C SER A 263 -16.94 4.91 -0.63
N PRO A 264 -17.23 4.75 -1.93
CA PRO A 264 -18.33 3.90 -2.39
C PRO A 264 -18.00 2.41 -2.21
N PRO A 265 -18.99 1.51 -2.13
CA PRO A 265 -18.72 0.09 -1.97
C PRO A 265 -17.94 -0.49 -3.16
N GLN A 266 -16.86 -1.23 -2.89
CA GLN A 266 -15.98 -1.84 -3.90
C GLN A 266 -15.48 -3.20 -3.39
N GLN A 267 -15.12 -4.11 -4.31
CA GLN A 267 -14.64 -5.46 -3.99
C GLN A 267 -13.10 -5.45 -3.92
N MET A 268 -12.53 -5.70 -2.74
CA MET A 268 -11.08 -5.75 -2.51
C MET A 268 -10.62 -7.20 -2.32
N TYR A 269 -9.55 -7.61 -3.00
CA TYR A 269 -9.10 -9.01 -3.03
C TYR A 269 -7.81 -9.25 -2.24
N THR A 270 -6.73 -8.55 -2.59
CA THR A 270 -5.48 -8.47 -1.83
C THR A 270 -5.45 -7.16 -1.03
N ASN A 271 -4.42 -6.93 -0.21
CA ASN A 271 -4.31 -5.70 0.59
C ASN A 271 -2.92 -5.04 0.55
N GLN A 272 -1.83 -5.81 0.64
CA GLN A 272 -0.45 -5.33 0.67
C GLN A 272 -0.19 -4.23 1.72
N ILE A 273 -0.88 -4.27 2.86
CA ILE A 273 -0.76 -3.25 3.92
C ILE A 273 0.54 -3.45 4.72
N ALA A 274 1.31 -2.38 4.87
CA ALA A 274 2.51 -2.30 5.73
C ALA A 274 2.70 -0.88 6.29
N PRO A 275 3.48 -0.71 7.37
CA PRO A 275 4.02 0.59 7.75
C PRO A 275 4.85 1.16 6.62
N TYR A 276 4.65 2.43 6.31
CA TYR A 276 5.50 3.11 5.36
C TYR A 276 6.87 3.38 6.00
N TYR A 277 7.92 2.77 5.47
CA TYR A 277 9.22 2.72 6.14
C TYR A 277 9.89 4.10 6.33
N ARG A 278 9.47 5.14 5.60
CA ARG A 278 9.93 6.53 5.77
C ARG A 278 9.06 7.36 6.74
N ALA A 279 7.89 6.84 7.15
CA ALA A 279 6.96 7.45 8.07
C ALA A 279 6.05 6.37 8.72
N SER A 280 6.58 5.62 9.69
CA SER A 280 5.97 4.38 10.20
C SER A 280 4.60 4.56 10.86
N HIS A 281 4.28 5.78 11.31
CA HIS A 281 2.95 6.13 11.83
C HIS A 281 1.85 6.07 10.78
N LEU A 282 2.21 6.03 9.49
CA LEU A 282 1.33 5.80 8.35
C LEU A 282 1.41 4.35 7.90
N LEU A 283 0.25 3.72 7.79
CA LEU A 283 0.09 2.44 7.09
C LEU A 283 -0.36 2.72 5.66
N LEU A 284 0.37 2.21 4.68
CA LEU A 284 -0.03 2.23 3.27
C LEU A 284 -0.43 0.82 2.86
N GLY A 285 -1.48 0.73 2.03
CA GLY A 285 -1.92 -0.51 1.43
C GLY A 285 -2.22 -0.33 -0.05
N PHE A 286 -2.12 -1.43 -0.78
CA PHE A 286 -2.32 -1.47 -2.21
C PHE A 286 -3.27 -2.61 -2.62
N PRO A 287 -4.54 -2.52 -2.22
CA PRO A 287 -5.48 -3.59 -2.50
C PRO A 287 -5.75 -3.73 -3.99
N THR A 288 -5.83 -4.97 -4.47
CA THR A 288 -6.39 -5.25 -5.78
C THR A 288 -7.89 -5.07 -5.73
N ARG A 289 -8.42 -4.17 -6.55
CA ARG A 289 -9.84 -4.05 -6.80
C ARG A 289 -10.27 -5.06 -7.86
N PHE A 290 -11.33 -5.79 -7.56
CA PHE A 290 -11.94 -6.77 -8.43
C PHE A 290 -13.23 -6.22 -9.04
N VAL A 291 -13.31 -6.17 -10.37
CA VAL A 291 -14.48 -5.62 -11.07
C VAL A 291 -15.13 -6.70 -11.91
N THR A 292 -16.33 -7.12 -11.51
CA THR A 292 -17.19 -7.98 -12.34
C THR A 292 -17.87 -7.15 -13.42
N ARG A 293 -17.87 -7.67 -14.65
CA ARG A 293 -18.54 -7.05 -15.80
C ARG A 293 -19.35 -8.09 -16.56
N PRO A 294 -20.41 -7.71 -17.29
CA PRO A 294 -21.06 -8.64 -18.21
C PRO A 294 -20.12 -9.06 -19.35
N LEU A 295 -20.22 -10.32 -19.79
CA LEU A 295 -19.48 -10.83 -20.96
C LEU A 295 -20.09 -10.34 -22.28
N THR A 296 -19.91 -9.05 -22.56
CA THR A 296 -20.37 -8.38 -23.79
C THR A 296 -19.50 -8.75 -25.00
N GLU A 297 -19.97 -8.41 -26.20
CA GLU A 297 -19.19 -8.53 -27.44
C GLU A 297 -17.90 -7.70 -27.41
N HIS A 298 -17.88 -6.56 -26.72
CA HIS A 298 -16.65 -5.81 -26.49
C HIS A 298 -15.68 -6.60 -25.59
N ALA A 299 -16.15 -7.14 -24.46
CA ALA A 299 -15.32 -7.90 -23.54
C ALA A 299 -14.69 -9.13 -24.22
N LYS A 300 -15.44 -9.84 -25.08
CA LYS A 300 -14.93 -10.99 -25.85
C LYS A 300 -13.81 -10.64 -26.83
N ARG A 301 -13.73 -9.39 -27.31
CA ARG A 301 -12.69 -8.90 -28.23
C ARG A 301 -11.54 -8.18 -27.52
N LEU A 302 -11.63 -8.00 -26.21
CA LEU A 302 -10.60 -7.38 -25.41
C LEU A 302 -9.50 -8.40 -25.11
N GLU A 303 -8.26 -8.09 -25.52
CA GLU A 303 -7.11 -8.97 -25.27
C GLU A 303 -6.93 -9.24 -23.76
N PRO A 304 -6.57 -10.48 -23.36
CA PRO A 304 -6.16 -11.61 -24.21
C PRO A 304 -7.36 -12.46 -24.67
N VAL A 305 -7.73 -12.41 -25.96
CA VAL A 305 -8.99 -12.95 -26.48
C VAL A 305 -9.09 -14.46 -26.29
N LYS A 306 -8.06 -15.20 -26.71
CA LYS A 306 -8.04 -16.67 -26.63
C LYS A 306 -8.10 -17.14 -25.17
N THR A 307 -7.25 -16.58 -24.32
CA THR A 307 -7.19 -16.93 -22.89
C THR A 307 -8.50 -16.60 -22.19
N ARG A 308 -9.14 -15.47 -22.51
CA ARG A 308 -10.47 -15.14 -21.96
C ARG A 308 -11.51 -16.20 -22.34
N ALA A 309 -11.55 -16.62 -23.60
CA ALA A 309 -12.47 -17.65 -24.04
C ALA A 309 -12.24 -18.99 -23.32
N GLN A 310 -10.97 -19.39 -23.16
CA GLN A 310 -10.59 -20.60 -22.41
C GLN A 310 -10.97 -20.50 -20.93
N PHE A 311 -10.65 -19.37 -20.28
CA PHE A 311 -11.01 -19.10 -18.90
C PHE A 311 -12.52 -19.19 -18.71
N ALA A 312 -13.30 -18.43 -19.50
CA ALA A 312 -14.76 -18.41 -19.44
C ALA A 312 -15.38 -19.81 -19.65
N ALA A 313 -14.82 -20.62 -20.57
CA ALA A 313 -15.26 -22.00 -20.75
C ALA A 313 -14.94 -22.90 -19.54
N SER A 314 -13.78 -22.68 -18.91
CA SER A 314 -13.33 -23.44 -17.72
C SER A 314 -14.09 -23.13 -16.44
N ILE A 315 -14.74 -21.97 -16.36
CA ILE A 315 -15.61 -21.57 -15.25
C ILE A 315 -17.10 -21.59 -15.63
N ALA A 316 -17.46 -22.20 -16.76
CA ALA A 316 -18.84 -22.26 -17.22
C ALA A 316 -19.75 -22.91 -16.15
N GLY A 317 -20.82 -22.20 -15.76
CA GLY A 317 -21.71 -22.62 -14.68
C GLY A 317 -21.35 -22.06 -13.30
N SER A 318 -20.32 -21.22 -13.18
CA SER A 318 -20.06 -20.46 -11.96
C SER A 318 -21.04 -19.30 -11.80
N ASP A 319 -21.66 -19.19 -10.63
CA ASP A 319 -22.46 -18.02 -10.24
C ASP A 319 -21.58 -16.83 -9.80
N ALA A 320 -20.28 -17.04 -9.61
CA ALA A 320 -19.34 -16.06 -9.07
C ALA A 320 -18.56 -15.28 -10.15
N TYR A 321 -18.55 -15.78 -11.40
CA TYR A 321 -17.72 -15.25 -12.46
C TYR A 321 -18.44 -15.28 -13.81
N THR A 322 -18.23 -14.23 -14.61
CA THR A 322 -18.79 -14.06 -15.96
C THR A 322 -17.76 -14.35 -17.05
N GLY A 323 -16.46 -14.40 -16.72
CA GLY A 323 -15.35 -14.46 -17.67
C GLY A 323 -14.91 -13.08 -18.19
N ALA A 324 -15.55 -12.00 -17.74
CA ALA A 324 -15.22 -10.62 -18.10
C ALA A 324 -14.69 -9.80 -16.91
N GLU A 325 -14.32 -10.47 -15.82
CA GLU A 325 -13.65 -9.86 -14.67
C GLU A 325 -12.33 -9.21 -15.07
N VAL A 326 -12.06 -8.06 -14.46
CA VAL A 326 -10.80 -7.33 -14.58
C VAL A 326 -10.37 -6.83 -13.21
N THR A 327 -9.08 -6.65 -13.03
CA THR A 327 -8.47 -6.20 -11.77
C THR A 327 -7.56 -5.01 -12.00
N ASP A 328 -7.52 -4.10 -11.02
CA ASP A 328 -6.60 -2.97 -10.98
C ASP A 328 -6.10 -2.71 -9.55
N GLY A 329 -5.08 -1.87 -9.40
CA GLY A 329 -4.49 -1.53 -8.10
C GLY A 329 -5.06 -0.23 -7.56
N VAL A 330 -5.31 -0.18 -6.25
CA VAL A 330 -5.83 0.99 -5.52
C VAL A 330 -4.85 1.37 -4.41
N LEU A 331 -4.81 2.64 -3.98
CA LEU A 331 -4.07 3.10 -2.81
C LEU A 331 -5.00 3.30 -1.61
N ILE A 332 -4.60 2.81 -0.44
CA ILE A 332 -5.23 3.11 0.85
C ILE A 332 -4.19 3.61 1.86
N ALA A 333 -4.59 4.50 2.76
CA ALA A 333 -3.73 5.01 3.83
C ALA A 333 -4.48 5.08 5.16
N SER A 334 -3.80 4.82 6.27
CA SER A 334 -4.36 4.89 7.62
C SER A 334 -3.34 5.30 8.68
N ARG A 335 -3.84 6.00 9.70
CA ARG A 335 -3.14 6.32 10.95
C ARG A 335 -3.65 5.54 12.15
N ASP A 336 -4.56 4.58 12.00
CA ASP A 336 -5.08 3.76 13.11
C ASP A 336 -5.00 2.25 12.83
N GLY A 337 -4.88 1.86 11.55
CA GLY A 337 -4.82 0.48 11.08
C GLY A 337 -6.18 -0.21 10.92
N GLN A 338 -7.30 0.51 11.09
CA GLN A 338 -8.65 -0.03 10.89
C GLN A 338 -9.53 0.83 9.99
N THR A 339 -9.42 2.16 10.12
CA THR A 339 -10.07 3.15 9.28
C THR A 339 -9.09 3.62 8.22
N PHE A 340 -9.41 3.41 6.95
CA PHE A 340 -8.55 3.79 5.84
C PHE A 340 -9.21 4.85 4.96
N ARG A 341 -8.45 5.88 4.59
CA ARG A 341 -8.78 6.65 3.39
C ARG A 341 -8.45 5.79 2.18
N ARG A 342 -9.40 5.68 1.25
CA ARG A 342 -9.19 5.02 -0.03
C ARG A 342 -9.23 6.05 -1.15
N TRP A 343 -8.28 5.91 -2.07
CA TRP A 343 -8.28 6.60 -3.34
C TRP A 343 -9.08 5.76 -4.33
N ASP A 344 -10.24 6.23 -4.75
CA ASP A 344 -11.17 5.40 -5.51
C ASP A 344 -10.82 5.29 -7.00
N GLU A 345 -9.96 6.18 -7.49
CA GLU A 345 -9.25 6.04 -8.76
C GLU A 345 -8.17 4.95 -8.68
N ALA A 346 -7.93 4.26 -9.79
CA ALA A 346 -6.89 3.24 -9.86
C ALA A 346 -5.50 3.87 -9.68
N PHE A 347 -4.76 3.42 -8.67
CA PHE A 347 -3.33 3.70 -8.50
C PHE A 347 -2.51 3.11 -9.66
N LEU A 348 -2.83 1.88 -10.07
CA LEU A 348 -2.30 1.27 -11.29
C LEU A 348 -3.44 0.74 -12.16
N ARG A 349 -3.59 1.32 -13.35
CA ARG A 349 -4.53 0.86 -14.37
C ARG A 349 -3.97 -0.37 -15.12
N PRO A 350 -4.82 -1.22 -15.74
CA PRO A 350 -4.38 -2.36 -16.53
C PRO A 350 -3.44 -2.03 -17.70
N GLY A 351 -3.48 -0.79 -18.20
CA GLY A 351 -2.58 -0.32 -19.26
C GLY A 351 -3.07 -0.61 -20.69
N PRO A 352 -2.19 -0.54 -21.71
CA PRO A 352 -2.57 -0.71 -23.11
C PRO A 352 -3.20 -2.08 -23.39
N GLN A 353 -4.29 -2.08 -24.17
CA GLN A 353 -5.05 -3.30 -24.46
C GLN A 353 -4.20 -4.38 -25.15
N ALA A 354 -3.29 -3.98 -26.05
CA ALA A 354 -2.44 -4.91 -26.82
C ALA A 354 -1.52 -5.79 -25.96
N GLU A 355 -1.24 -5.39 -24.72
CA GLU A 355 -0.45 -6.20 -23.78
C GLU A 355 -1.27 -7.32 -23.12
N GLY A 356 -2.60 -7.27 -23.27
CA GLY A 356 -3.52 -8.28 -22.78
C GLY A 356 -3.64 -8.33 -21.26
N ARG A 357 -3.42 -7.21 -20.55
CA ARG A 357 -3.53 -7.11 -19.08
C ARG A 357 -4.96 -6.91 -18.56
N TRP A 358 -5.95 -7.00 -19.45
CA TRP A 358 -7.35 -6.75 -19.13
C TRP A 358 -8.09 -8.02 -18.72
N ILE A 359 -7.49 -8.88 -17.90
CA ILE A 359 -8.11 -10.12 -17.41
C ILE A 359 -7.94 -10.21 -15.89
N TYR A 360 -8.87 -10.87 -15.21
CA TYR A 360 -8.76 -11.18 -13.80
C TYR A 360 -7.39 -11.75 -13.46
N GLY A 361 -6.77 -11.30 -12.38
CA GLY A 361 -5.50 -11.84 -11.91
C GLY A 361 -4.29 -11.05 -12.41
N ASP A 362 -4.42 -10.16 -13.38
CA ASP A 362 -3.38 -9.17 -13.70
C ASP A 362 -3.43 -7.96 -12.76
N ASN A 363 -2.32 -7.21 -12.68
CA ASN A 363 -2.20 -5.98 -11.89
C ASN A 363 -2.32 -6.18 -10.37
N TYR A 364 -1.97 -7.35 -9.85
CA TYR A 364 -1.82 -7.57 -8.41
C TYR A 364 -0.49 -6.98 -7.97
N GLN A 365 -0.55 -6.06 -7.01
CA GLN A 365 0.67 -5.59 -6.38
C GLN A 365 1.24 -6.67 -5.46
N SER A 366 2.55 -6.74 -5.46
CA SER A 366 3.37 -7.49 -4.53
C SER A 366 3.35 -6.88 -3.13
N TYR A 367 3.60 -7.69 -2.11
CA TYR A 367 3.77 -7.17 -0.76
C TYR A 367 5.16 -6.53 -0.60
N GLY A 368 5.21 -5.33 -0.03
CA GLY A 368 6.44 -4.61 0.27
C GLY A 368 6.78 -3.49 -0.72
N LEU A 369 7.41 -2.46 -0.17
CA LEU A 369 8.04 -1.34 -0.88
C LEU A 369 9.53 -1.43 -0.60
N PHE A 370 10.36 -1.14 -1.59
CA PHE A 370 11.82 -1.21 -1.44
C PHE A 370 12.48 -0.13 -2.30
N GLU A 371 13.66 0.33 -1.90
CA GLU A 371 14.37 1.38 -2.62
C GLU A 371 15.24 0.78 -3.72
N THR A 372 15.34 1.46 -4.86
CA THR A 372 16.31 1.16 -5.91
C THR A 372 16.95 2.45 -6.38
N GLU A 373 18.18 2.36 -6.88
CA GLU A 373 18.84 3.48 -7.54
C GLU A 373 17.97 4.00 -8.70
N ALA A 374 18.02 5.32 -8.92
CA ALA A 374 17.38 5.91 -10.09
C ALA A 374 18.13 5.52 -11.37
N ASP A 375 17.39 5.42 -12.48
CA ASP A 375 17.98 5.09 -13.79
C ASP A 375 18.93 6.20 -14.32
N THR A 376 18.89 7.40 -13.72
CA THR A 376 19.76 8.53 -14.08
C THR A 376 20.74 8.79 -12.94
N GLU A 377 22.02 8.76 -13.27
CA GLU A 377 23.12 9.00 -12.33
C GLU A 377 22.97 10.36 -11.63
N GLY A 378 23.16 10.36 -10.30
CA GLY A 378 23.07 11.55 -9.47
C GLY A 378 21.66 11.95 -9.04
N LEU A 379 20.61 11.28 -9.54
CA LEU A 379 19.26 11.45 -8.99
C LEU A 379 19.07 10.63 -7.72
N PRO A 380 18.19 11.09 -6.79
CA PRO A 380 17.84 10.29 -5.63
C PRO A 380 17.23 8.94 -6.01
N ASN A 381 17.39 7.95 -5.14
CA ASN A 381 16.70 6.66 -5.24
C ASN A 381 15.18 6.82 -5.41
N GLU A 382 14.55 5.80 -6.00
CA GLU A 382 13.09 5.71 -6.15
C GLU A 382 12.53 4.58 -5.27
N ILE A 383 11.23 4.65 -4.96
CA ILE A 383 10.49 3.54 -4.38
C ILE A 383 10.10 2.60 -5.51
N SER A 384 10.55 1.36 -5.41
CA SER A 384 10.16 0.26 -6.28
C SER A 384 8.98 -0.54 -5.72
N LEU A 385 8.10 -0.94 -6.63
CA LEU A 385 6.96 -1.83 -6.44
C LEU A 385 6.95 -2.89 -7.55
N HIS A 386 6.37 -4.05 -7.29
CA HIS A 386 6.19 -5.08 -8.30
C HIS A 386 4.70 -5.34 -8.56
N PHE A 387 4.33 -5.45 -9.83
CA PHE A 387 3.00 -5.86 -10.26
C PHE A 387 3.10 -7.04 -11.21
N ASN A 388 2.16 -7.98 -11.11
CA ASN A 388 2.15 -9.09 -12.04
C ASN A 388 1.48 -8.70 -13.37
N GLU A 389 1.95 -9.36 -14.43
CA GLU A 389 1.40 -9.28 -15.79
C GLU A 389 1.37 -10.68 -16.38
N GLY A 390 0.44 -10.96 -17.29
CA GLY A 390 0.44 -12.24 -18.00
C GLY A 390 -0.32 -13.36 -17.28
N ALA A 391 -1.21 -13.05 -16.34
CA ALA A 391 -1.99 -14.06 -15.64
C ALA A 391 -2.70 -15.01 -16.62
N TRP A 392 -2.81 -16.29 -16.24
CA TRP A 392 -3.42 -17.38 -17.03
C TRP A 392 -2.69 -17.75 -18.33
N ARG A 393 -1.61 -17.05 -18.68
CA ARG A 393 -0.81 -17.32 -19.88
C ARG A 393 0.55 -17.87 -19.46
N ASP A 394 0.77 -19.16 -19.72
CA ASP A 394 2.10 -19.76 -19.57
C ASP A 394 3.12 -18.94 -20.40
N GLU A 395 4.36 -18.85 -19.92
CA GLU A 395 5.47 -18.09 -20.52
C GLU A 395 5.33 -16.55 -20.56
N MET A 396 4.11 -16.01 -20.40
CA MET A 396 3.88 -14.56 -20.30
C MET A 396 3.79 -14.06 -18.85
N HIS A 397 3.47 -14.95 -17.91
CA HIS A 397 3.27 -14.58 -16.51
C HIS A 397 4.57 -14.16 -15.83
N ARG A 398 4.60 -12.93 -15.31
CA ARG A 398 5.83 -12.27 -14.83
C ARG A 398 5.54 -11.19 -13.79
N LEU A 399 6.58 -10.73 -13.10
CA LEU A 399 6.57 -9.51 -12.28
C LEU A 399 7.29 -8.39 -13.01
N ARG A 400 6.63 -7.25 -13.17
CA ARG A 400 7.24 -6.01 -13.66
C ARG A 400 7.53 -5.10 -12.47
N ARG A 401 8.74 -4.52 -12.46
CA ARG A 401 9.09 -3.45 -11.53
C ARG A 401 8.48 -2.14 -12.00
N TYR A 402 8.01 -1.36 -11.05
CA TYR A 402 7.46 -0.03 -11.20
C TYR A 402 8.14 0.88 -10.19
N THR A 403 8.39 2.14 -10.54
CA THR A 403 8.96 3.12 -9.61
C THR A 403 8.09 4.33 -9.39
N ILE A 404 8.23 4.95 -8.23
CA ILE A 404 7.64 6.24 -7.88
C ILE A 404 8.63 7.03 -7.01
N ARG A 405 8.64 8.37 -7.11
CA ARG A 405 9.49 9.23 -6.26
C ARG A 405 9.25 8.92 -4.77
N PHE A 406 10.24 9.18 -3.92
CA PHE A 406 10.03 9.12 -2.47
C PHE A 406 8.85 9.98 -2.05
N ASP A 407 8.00 9.41 -1.20
CA ASP A 407 6.78 10.02 -0.66
C ASP A 407 5.74 10.44 -1.74
N GLY A 408 5.96 10.03 -2.98
CA GLY A 408 5.30 10.53 -4.18
C GLY A 408 3.88 10.05 -4.44
N PHE A 409 3.26 9.32 -3.52
CA PHE A 409 1.97 8.67 -3.76
C PHE A 409 0.84 9.67 -3.99
N VAL A 410 0.84 10.75 -3.19
CA VAL A 410 -0.16 11.82 -3.24
C VAL A 410 0.53 13.15 -2.98
N SER A 411 0.18 14.17 -3.76
CA SER A 411 0.58 15.56 -3.52
C SER A 411 -0.59 16.44 -3.10
N MET A 412 -0.29 17.56 -2.45
CA MET A 412 -1.06 18.79 -2.61
C MET A 412 -0.63 19.41 -3.94
N HIS A 413 -1.54 19.43 -4.91
CA HIS A 413 -1.33 19.98 -6.24
C HIS A 413 -2.00 21.35 -6.36
N ALA A 414 -1.37 22.28 -7.09
CA ALA A 414 -2.02 23.52 -7.50
C ALA A 414 -1.71 23.86 -8.96
N PRO A 415 -2.70 24.33 -9.74
CA PRO A 415 -2.47 24.86 -11.09
C PRO A 415 -1.73 26.21 -11.03
N LEU A 416 -1.39 26.77 -12.19
CA LEU A 416 -0.70 28.07 -12.29
C LEU A 416 -1.46 29.26 -11.67
N SER A 417 -2.79 29.16 -11.57
CA SER A 417 -3.62 30.15 -10.86
C SER A 417 -3.42 30.15 -9.34
N GLY A 418 -2.76 29.11 -8.81
CA GLY A 418 -2.41 28.97 -7.41
C GLY A 418 -3.42 28.17 -6.58
N GLY A 419 -2.93 27.72 -5.43
CA GLY A 419 -3.67 27.00 -4.42
C GLY A 419 -2.92 27.03 -3.10
N GLU A 420 -3.66 26.92 -2.00
CA GLU A 420 -3.10 27.10 -0.66
C GLU A 420 -3.57 25.99 0.28
N LEU A 421 -2.74 25.66 1.26
CA LEU A 421 -3.05 24.67 2.30
C LEU A 421 -2.57 25.20 3.64
N THR A 422 -3.46 25.18 4.63
CA THR A 422 -3.13 25.49 6.02
C THR A 422 -3.31 24.24 6.88
N THR A 423 -2.27 23.90 7.65
CA THR A 423 -2.35 22.79 8.60
C THR A 423 -3.13 23.18 9.84
N LYS A 424 -3.61 22.17 10.57
CA LYS A 424 -3.96 22.32 11.99
C LYS A 424 -2.74 22.80 12.79
N PRO A 425 -2.92 23.32 14.01
CA PRO A 425 -1.78 23.61 14.88
C PRO A 425 -0.94 22.35 15.10
N LEU A 426 0.38 22.49 14.96
CA LEU A 426 1.38 21.44 15.07
C LEU A 426 2.38 21.78 16.18
N LYS A 427 2.90 20.76 16.86
CA LYS A 427 4.13 20.83 17.64
C LYS A 427 5.18 19.97 16.96
N PHE A 428 6.40 20.50 16.84
CA PHE A 428 7.49 19.81 16.17
C PHE A 428 8.79 19.88 16.96
N THR A 429 9.72 19.00 16.64
CA THR A 429 11.13 19.03 17.05
C THR A 429 11.99 19.13 15.79
N GLY A 430 13.09 19.88 15.87
CA GLY A 430 13.98 20.12 14.74
C GLY A 430 14.36 21.60 14.62
N GLN A 431 15.29 21.86 13.70
CA GLN A 431 15.88 23.17 13.46
C GLN A 431 15.67 23.65 12.01
N ARG A 432 15.27 22.76 11.09
CA ARG A 432 14.99 23.04 9.68
C ARG A 432 13.65 22.45 9.27
N LEU A 433 12.96 23.08 8.31
CA LEU A 433 11.80 22.52 7.62
C LEU A 433 12.22 22.05 6.23
N SER A 434 12.18 20.74 6.00
CA SER A 434 12.45 20.07 4.72
C SER A 434 11.16 19.82 3.95
N LEU A 435 11.18 20.08 2.65
CA LEU A 435 10.06 19.96 1.73
C LEU A 435 10.41 19.06 0.54
N ASN A 436 9.49 18.17 0.18
CA ASN A 436 9.55 17.31 -1.00
C ASN A 436 8.52 17.84 -2.02
N TYR A 437 8.96 18.46 -3.10
CA TYR A 437 8.08 19.11 -4.08
C TYR A 437 8.62 19.04 -5.51
N ALA A 438 7.75 19.33 -6.48
CA ALA A 438 8.10 19.57 -7.87
C ALA A 438 7.27 20.74 -8.42
N THR A 439 7.90 21.71 -9.09
CA THR A 439 7.20 22.80 -9.79
C THR A 439 7.55 22.82 -11.26
N SER A 440 6.71 23.43 -12.08
CA SER A 440 7.13 23.88 -13.41
C SER A 440 8.15 25.03 -13.28
N ALA A 441 8.74 25.43 -14.42
CA ALA A 441 9.63 26.60 -14.47
C ALA A 441 8.92 27.94 -14.17
N ALA A 442 7.60 28.01 -14.33
CA ALA A 442 6.78 29.18 -13.98
C ALA A 442 6.08 29.01 -12.62
N GLY A 443 6.19 27.82 -12.03
CA GLY A 443 5.63 27.48 -10.74
C GLY A 443 6.51 27.91 -9.58
N SER A 444 5.91 27.96 -8.41
CA SER A 444 6.60 28.32 -7.18
C SER A 444 5.91 27.76 -5.94
N LEU A 445 6.69 27.60 -4.88
CA LEU A 445 6.24 27.22 -3.55
C LEU A 445 6.79 28.23 -2.53
N ARG A 446 5.94 28.65 -1.60
CA ARG A 446 6.33 29.38 -0.38
C ARG A 446 5.61 28.76 0.82
N VAL A 447 6.21 28.92 1.99
CA VAL A 447 5.61 28.49 3.25
C VAL A 447 5.69 29.60 4.27
N GLU A 448 4.58 29.90 4.92
CA GLU A 448 4.46 30.80 6.06
C GLU A 448 4.30 29.98 7.34
N LEU A 449 4.93 30.43 8.44
CA LEU A 449 4.68 29.89 9.77
C LEU A 449 3.78 30.86 10.53
N GLN A 450 2.62 30.36 10.96
CA GLN A 450 1.64 31.13 11.72
C GLN A 450 1.58 30.64 13.17
N ASP A 451 1.14 31.50 14.08
CA ASP A 451 0.78 31.10 15.44
C ASP A 451 -0.51 30.27 15.46
N SER A 452 -0.93 29.81 16.64
CA SER A 452 -2.15 29.00 16.78
C SER A 452 -3.44 29.74 16.38
N ALA A 453 -3.43 31.07 16.34
CA ALA A 453 -4.54 31.91 15.91
C ALA A 453 -4.53 32.22 14.40
N GLY A 454 -3.53 31.71 13.65
CA GLY A 454 -3.39 31.97 12.22
C GLY A 454 -2.72 33.31 11.90
N THR A 455 -2.08 33.95 12.88
CA THR A 455 -1.32 35.19 12.65
C THR A 455 0.09 34.85 12.16
N PRO A 456 0.58 35.44 11.06
CA PRO A 456 1.96 35.24 10.61
C PRO A 456 2.98 35.56 11.71
N ILE A 457 3.91 34.66 11.97
CA ILE A 457 4.99 34.88 12.94
C ILE A 457 6.04 35.81 12.29
N PRO A 458 6.42 36.94 12.91
CA PRO A 458 7.42 37.84 12.36
C PRO A 458 8.75 37.13 12.08
N GLY A 459 9.31 37.30 10.87
CA GLY A 459 10.48 36.58 10.38
C GLY A 459 10.15 35.28 9.63
N TYR A 460 8.88 34.86 9.60
CA TYR A 460 8.40 33.68 8.89
C TYR A 460 7.12 33.93 8.09
N SER A 461 6.79 35.19 7.83
CA SER A 461 5.61 35.56 7.03
C SER A 461 5.79 35.20 5.55
N LEU A 462 4.69 35.13 4.80
CA LEU A 462 4.72 34.86 3.35
C LEU A 462 5.53 35.90 2.56
N ALA A 463 5.53 37.15 3.03
CA ALA A 463 6.31 38.24 2.44
C ALA A 463 7.82 38.08 2.66
N GLU A 464 8.21 37.41 3.75
CA GLU A 464 9.59 37.10 4.11
C GLU A 464 10.02 35.73 3.60
N ALA A 465 9.08 34.85 3.24
CA ALA A 465 9.34 33.53 2.70
C ALA A 465 9.99 33.62 1.32
N ASP A 466 11.14 32.95 1.18
CA ASP A 466 11.85 32.86 -0.08
C ASP A 466 11.04 31.99 -1.06
N GLU A 467 11.10 32.35 -2.33
CA GLU A 467 10.44 31.59 -3.38
C GLU A 467 11.23 30.33 -3.72
N LEU A 468 10.58 29.17 -3.61
CA LEU A 468 11.15 27.88 -3.97
C LEU A 468 10.60 27.42 -5.32
N PHE A 469 11.46 26.84 -6.15
CA PHE A 469 11.12 26.22 -7.44
C PHE A 469 12.08 25.06 -7.73
N GLY A 470 11.72 24.16 -8.63
CA GLY A 470 12.51 22.97 -8.99
C GLY A 470 11.83 21.66 -8.62
N ASP A 471 12.59 20.56 -8.65
CA ASP A 471 12.14 19.20 -8.32
C ASP A 471 13.15 18.54 -7.37
N THR A 472 12.74 18.29 -6.14
CA THR A 472 13.60 17.79 -5.06
C THR A 472 12.79 17.09 -3.99
N ILE A 473 13.43 16.14 -3.29
CA ILE A 473 12.85 15.37 -2.20
C ILE A 473 13.19 15.94 -0.81
N ASP A 474 14.08 16.94 -0.76
CA ASP A 474 14.62 17.51 0.48
C ASP A 474 15.15 18.95 0.27
N GLN A 475 14.24 19.91 0.11
CA GLN A 475 14.58 21.34 0.09
C GLN A 475 14.32 21.97 1.46
N GLN A 476 15.29 22.69 1.99
CA GLN A 476 15.07 23.51 3.18
C GLN A 476 14.25 24.76 2.82
N ALA A 477 13.15 24.97 3.53
CA ALA A 477 12.41 26.23 3.50
C ALA A 477 13.24 27.35 4.12
N ALA A 478 13.14 28.56 3.54
CA ALA A 478 13.90 29.71 3.96
C ALA A 478 13.04 30.98 4.01
N TRP A 479 13.42 31.88 4.92
CA TRP A 479 12.82 33.20 5.07
C TRP A 479 13.94 34.23 5.18
N ASN A 480 13.99 35.19 4.24
CA ASN A 480 15.10 36.14 4.08
C ASN A 480 16.48 35.45 4.07
N ASN A 481 16.59 34.32 3.36
CA ASN A 481 17.76 33.44 3.29
C ASN A 481 18.16 32.73 4.60
N SER A 482 17.30 32.73 5.63
CA SER A 482 17.50 31.94 6.84
C SER A 482 16.61 30.69 6.82
N THR A 483 17.20 29.52 7.04
CA THR A 483 16.46 28.24 7.13
C THR A 483 16.18 27.82 8.57
N ASP A 484 16.50 28.66 9.57
CA ASP A 484 16.41 28.27 10.99
C ASP A 484 15.00 28.44 11.54
N VAL A 485 14.45 27.36 12.09
CA VAL A 485 13.18 27.34 12.80
C VAL A 485 13.33 26.90 14.27
N SER A 486 14.56 26.74 14.76
CA SER A 486 14.85 26.22 16.11
C SER A 486 14.15 26.99 17.23
N ARG A 487 14.01 28.32 17.10
CA ARG A 487 13.30 29.16 18.08
C ARG A 487 11.81 28.81 18.23
N LEU A 488 11.22 28.15 17.23
CA LEU A 488 9.81 27.73 17.23
C LEU A 488 9.62 26.26 17.63
N ALA A 489 10.71 25.49 17.81
CA ALA A 489 10.62 24.08 18.21
C ALA A 489 9.85 23.95 19.54
N GLY A 490 8.92 22.99 19.60
CA GLY A 490 8.02 22.77 20.74
C GLY A 490 6.89 23.80 20.89
N GLN A 491 6.88 24.88 20.11
CA GLN A 491 5.77 25.83 20.08
C GLN A 491 4.64 25.34 19.16
N GLU A 492 3.46 25.93 19.33
CA GLU A 492 2.30 25.65 18.48
C GLU A 492 2.36 26.53 17.23
N VAL A 493 2.51 25.90 16.08
CA VAL A 493 2.60 26.59 14.79
C VAL A 493 1.64 25.99 13.78
N ARG A 494 1.19 26.78 12.82
CA ARG A 494 0.53 26.27 11.61
C ARG A 494 1.45 26.49 10.42
N LEU A 495 1.46 25.56 9.49
CA LEU A 495 2.12 25.72 8.20
C LEU A 495 1.09 26.18 7.18
N HIS A 496 1.34 27.31 6.53
CA HIS A 496 0.53 27.82 5.43
C HIS A 496 1.36 27.77 4.15
N PHE A 497 1.05 26.80 3.29
CA PHE A 497 1.71 26.59 2.01
C PHE A 497 0.98 27.33 0.91
N VAL A 498 1.72 28.06 0.07
CA VAL A 498 1.21 28.72 -1.13
C VAL A 498 1.96 28.16 -2.33
N LEU A 499 1.22 27.47 -3.21
CA LEU A 499 1.76 26.71 -4.33
C LEU A 499 1.16 27.22 -5.65
N ARG A 500 1.98 27.28 -6.69
CA ARG A 500 1.58 27.58 -8.07
C ARG A 500 2.25 26.60 -9.02
N ASP A 501 1.47 26.01 -9.92
CA ASP A 501 1.93 25.10 -10.98
C ASP A 501 2.94 24.05 -10.48
N GLY A 502 2.51 23.23 -9.52
CA GLY A 502 3.38 22.25 -8.89
C GLY A 502 2.65 21.29 -7.95
N ASP A 503 3.46 20.47 -7.28
CA ASP A 503 3.08 19.39 -6.40
C ASP A 503 3.96 19.41 -5.14
N LEU A 504 3.35 19.41 -3.95
CA LEU A 504 4.01 19.23 -2.66
C LEU A 504 3.65 17.84 -2.10
N PHE A 505 4.64 16.96 -1.92
CA PHE A 505 4.45 15.54 -1.60
C PHE A 505 4.57 15.22 -0.11
N SER A 506 5.52 15.87 0.57
CA SER A 506 5.72 15.70 2.02
C SER A 506 6.50 16.86 2.63
N PHE A 507 6.45 16.95 3.95
CA PHE A 507 7.31 17.85 4.74
C PHE A 507 7.85 17.15 5.99
N GLN A 508 8.95 17.66 6.55
CA GLN A 508 9.57 17.12 7.75
C GLN A 508 10.37 18.20 8.48
N PHE A 509 10.33 18.22 9.82
CA PHE A 509 11.29 19.01 10.60
C PHE A 509 12.51 18.15 10.96
N THR A 510 13.72 18.68 10.74
CA THR A 510 14.99 17.95 10.92
C THR A 510 15.98 18.76 11.76
N ASP A 511 16.90 18.10 12.46
CA ASP A 511 17.86 18.75 13.36
C ASP A 511 19.02 19.51 12.65
N GLY A 512 19.03 19.57 11.30
CA GLY A 512 20.15 20.08 10.50
C GLY A 512 21.15 18.98 10.12
N ASP A 513 21.69 19.08 8.88
CA ASP A 513 22.50 18.12 8.10
C ASP A 513 22.59 16.67 8.65
N LEU A 514 21.81 15.78 8.04
CA LEU A 514 22.05 14.33 7.98
C LEU A 514 23.15 14.00 6.98
#